data_AF-A0A967MLC7-F1
#
_entry.id   AF-A0A967MLC7-F1
#
_cell.length_a   1.000
_cell.length_b   1.000
_cell.length_c   1.000
_cell.angle_alpha   90.00
_cell.angle_beta   90.00
_cell.angle_gamma   90.00
#
_symmetry.space_group_name_H-M   'P 1'
#
loop_
_entity.id
_entity.type
_entity.pdbx_description
1 polymer ?
#
loop_
_entity_poly.entity_id
_entity_poly.type
_entity_poly.pdbx_seq_one_letter_code
_entity_poly.pdbx_strand_id
1 'polypeptide(L)'
;IGGETAARAIDELLLVAVLAARAEGETVVTGAAELRAKESDRIAAAVALAEVCGAEAYATEDGFRIIGTQHSPGEGHIDAALDHRVALAAAVAAV
;
A
#
# COMPACT_ATOMS: atom_id res chain seq x y z
N ILE A 1 6.33 8.17 6.76
CA ILE A 1 5.60 9.23 6.02
C ILE A 1 4.36 9.57 6.85
N GLY A 2 4.15 10.82 7.24
CA GLY A 2 3.01 11.14 8.11
C GLY A 2 2.59 12.61 8.08
N GLY A 3 1.44 12.89 8.69
CA GLY A 3 0.89 14.24 8.83
C GLY A 3 0.63 14.92 7.49
N GLU A 4 1.07 16.17 7.34
CA GLU A 4 0.85 16.95 6.11
C GLU A 4 1.43 16.27 4.86
N THR A 5 2.57 15.58 4.98
CA THR A 5 3.17 14.88 3.83
C THR A 5 2.28 13.73 3.35
N ALA A 6 1.69 12.96 4.27
CA ALA A 6 0.76 11.89 3.91
C ALA A 6 -0.51 12.46 3.28
N ALA A 7 -1.05 13.55 3.83
CA ALA A 7 -2.23 14.21 3.28
C ALA A 7 -2.00 14.75 1.86
N ARG A 8 -0.83 15.34 1.59
CA ARG A 8 -0.49 15.88 0.26
C ARG A 8 -0.24 14.82 -0.81
N ALA A 9 0.07 13.60 -0.39
CA ALA A 9 0.32 12.46 -1.27
C ALA A 9 -0.72 11.35 -1.09
N ILE A 10 -1.89 11.67 -0.52
CA ILE A 10 -2.88 10.69 -0.02
C ILE A 10 -3.24 9.66 -1.09
N ASP A 11 -3.29 10.15 -2.31
CA ASP A 11 -3.79 9.46 -3.47
C ASP A 11 -2.69 8.57 -4.10
N GLU A 12 -1.42 8.84 -3.82
CA GLU A 12 -0.23 8.10 -4.27
C GLU A 12 0.19 7.01 -3.27
N LEU A 13 -0.40 6.96 -2.07
CA LEU A 13 0.02 6.04 -1.00
C LEU A 13 -0.12 4.55 -1.37
N LEU A 14 -1.02 4.19 -2.29
CA LEU A 14 -1.09 2.83 -2.84
C LEU A 14 0.17 2.45 -3.63
N LEU A 15 0.71 3.37 -4.43
CA LEU A 15 1.96 3.14 -5.14
C LEU A 15 3.15 3.13 -4.17
N VAL A 16 3.12 3.97 -3.15
CA VAL A 16 4.12 3.94 -2.07
C VAL A 16 4.14 2.58 -1.37
N ALA A 17 2.99 1.93 -1.16
CA ALA A 17 2.94 0.60 -0.57
C ALA A 17 3.65 -0.46 -1.44
N VAL A 18 3.44 -0.42 -2.75
CA VAL A 18 4.14 -1.32 -3.71
C VAL A 18 5.65 -1.07 -3.69
N LEU A 19 6.07 0.19 -3.67
CA LEU A 19 7.50 0.54 -3.60
C LEU A 19 8.12 0.14 -2.25
N ALA A 20 7.40 0.35 -1.15
CA ALA A 20 7.82 -0.02 0.20
C ALA A 20 8.01 -1.54 0.34
N ALA A 21 7.14 -2.33 -0.29
CA ALA A 21 7.25 -3.79 -0.30
C ALA A 21 8.58 -4.29 -0.90
N ARG A 22 9.20 -3.50 -1.79
CA ARG A 22 10.47 -3.80 -2.47
C ARG A 22 11.65 -2.97 -1.94
N ALA A 23 11.40 -2.12 -0.94
CA ALA A 23 12.44 -1.30 -0.32
C ALA A 23 13.24 -2.12 0.70
N GLU A 24 14.40 -1.62 1.12
CA GLU A 24 15.12 -2.16 2.26
C GLU A 24 14.56 -1.56 3.56
N GLY A 25 14.27 -2.42 4.54
CA GLY A 25 13.81 -2.01 5.86
C GLY A 25 12.31 -1.78 5.96
N GLU A 26 11.91 -0.91 6.88
CA GLU A 26 10.51 -0.68 7.24
C GLU A 26 10.02 0.70 6.79
N THR A 27 8.87 0.71 6.11
CA THR A 27 8.14 1.95 5.80
C THR A 27 6.89 2.03 6.65
N VAL A 28 6.74 3.14 7.37
CA VAL A 28 5.56 3.44 8.20
C VAL A 28 4.83 4.64 7.60
N VAL A 29 3.52 4.50 7.36
CA VAL A 29 2.61 5.58 6.97
C VAL A 29 1.60 5.83 8.09
N THR A 30 1.45 7.09 8.50
CA THR A 30 0.51 7.53 9.56
C THR A 30 -0.26 8.79 9.16
N GLY A 31 -1.35 9.12 9.86
CA GLY A 31 -2.16 10.31 9.61
C GLY A 31 -2.93 10.27 8.28
N ALA A 32 -3.17 9.09 7.73
CA ALA A 32 -3.82 8.82 6.45
C ALA A 32 -5.20 8.12 6.61
N ALA A 33 -5.89 8.33 7.74
CA ALA A 33 -7.19 7.71 8.02
C ALA A 33 -8.24 7.94 6.91
N GLU A 34 -8.14 9.05 6.17
CA GLU A 34 -9.01 9.37 5.03
C GLU A 34 -8.99 8.27 3.93
N LEU A 35 -7.90 7.50 3.82
CA LEU A 35 -7.80 6.37 2.89
C LEU A 35 -8.91 5.33 3.06
N ARG A 36 -9.44 5.16 4.28
CA ARG A 36 -10.55 4.22 4.53
C ARG A 36 -11.87 4.68 3.96
N ALA A 37 -12.02 5.99 3.74
CA ALA A 37 -13.24 6.63 3.27
C ALA A 37 -13.19 7.01 1.78
N LYS A 38 -12.14 6.57 1.06
CA LYS A 38 -12.05 6.71 -0.40
C LYS A 38 -13.03 5.73 -1.08
N GLU A 39 -12.89 5.56 -2.39
CA GLU A 39 -13.73 4.67 -3.20
C GLU A 39 -13.73 3.21 -2.69
N SER A 40 -12.65 2.80 -2.02
CA SER A 40 -12.51 1.55 -1.28
C SER A 40 -11.72 1.79 0.01
N ASP A 41 -11.61 0.78 0.88
CA ASP A 41 -10.65 0.84 1.99
C ASP A 41 -9.21 0.70 1.45
N ARG A 42 -8.61 1.85 1.13
CA ARG A 42 -7.27 1.88 0.54
C ARG A 42 -6.16 1.54 1.51
N ILE A 43 -6.40 1.53 2.83
CA ILE A 43 -5.44 1.00 3.79
C ILE A 43 -5.38 -0.52 3.66
N ALA A 44 -6.54 -1.17 3.62
CA ALA A 44 -6.61 -2.62 3.41
C ALA A 44 -5.99 -3.00 2.05
N ALA A 45 -6.28 -2.23 1.00
CA ALA A 45 -5.68 -2.45 -0.32
C ALA A 45 -4.15 -2.26 -0.33
N ALA A 46 -3.61 -1.26 0.37
CA ALA A 46 -2.16 -1.04 0.49
C ALA A 46 -1.45 -2.24 1.14
N VAL A 47 -2.05 -2.81 2.19
CA VAL A 47 -1.52 -4.02 2.85
C VAL A 47 -1.56 -5.20 1.89
N ALA A 48 -2.71 -5.46 1.26
CA ALA A 48 -2.84 -6.56 0.31
C ALA A 48 -1.84 -6.45 -0.85
N LEU A 49 -1.65 -5.23 -1.40
CA LEU A 49 -0.66 -4.95 -2.46
C LEU A 49 0.78 -5.26 -2.02
N ALA A 50 1.12 -4.99 -0.77
CA ALA A 50 2.44 -5.31 -0.24
C ALA A 50 2.61 -6.81 -0.01
N GLU A 51 1.59 -7.49 0.50
CA GLU A 51 1.59 -8.94 0.74
C GLU A 51 1.70 -9.73 -0.56
N VAL A 52 1.01 -9.34 -1.63
CA VAL A 52 1.18 -9.99 -2.95
C VAL A 52 2.54 -9.73 -3.56
N CYS A 53 3.26 -8.68 -3.12
CA CYS A 53 4.69 -8.48 -3.44
C CYS A 53 5.62 -9.34 -2.56
N GLY A 54 5.07 -10.14 -1.63
CA GLY A 54 5.81 -10.98 -0.70
C GLY A 54 6.34 -10.26 0.55
N ALA A 55 5.94 -9.01 0.77
CA ALA A 55 6.33 -8.24 1.95
C ALA A 55 5.40 -8.50 3.13
N GLU A 56 5.92 -8.34 4.34
CA GLU A 56 5.12 -8.38 5.56
C GLU A 56 4.49 -6.99 5.77
N ALA A 57 3.17 -6.92 5.94
CA ALA A 57 2.45 -5.66 6.02
C ALA A 57 1.33 -5.68 7.06
N TYR A 58 1.08 -4.51 7.66
CA TYR A 58 0.12 -4.35 8.75
C TYR A 58 -0.68 -3.06 8.56
N ALA A 59 -2.00 -3.16 8.63
CA ALA A 59 -2.87 -1.98 8.71
C ALA A 59 -2.81 -1.38 10.12
N THR A 60 -2.85 -0.05 10.21
CA THR A 60 -3.16 0.68 11.45
C THR A 60 -4.47 1.43 11.28
N GLU A 61 -4.97 2.06 12.34
CA GLU A 61 -6.21 2.85 12.27
C GLU A 61 -6.11 3.95 11.20
N ASP A 62 -4.95 4.61 11.12
CA ASP A 62 -4.69 5.81 10.33
C ASP A 62 -3.57 5.63 9.28
N GLY A 63 -3.23 4.40 8.90
CA GLY A 63 -2.20 4.13 7.92
C GLY A 63 -1.79 2.67 7.87
N PHE A 64 -0.51 2.41 7.63
CA PHE A 64 0.02 1.06 7.48
C PHE A 64 1.53 1.01 7.71
N ARG A 65 2.04 -0.20 7.96
CA ARG A 65 3.45 -0.50 8.14
C ARG A 65 3.84 -1.66 7.24
N ILE A 66 4.91 -1.52 6.47
CA ILE A 66 5.37 -2.51 5.50
C ILE A 66 6.86 -2.77 5.74
N ILE A 67 7.23 -4.03 5.91
CA ILE A 67 8.60 -4.51 6.01
C ILE A 67 8.99 -5.06 4.64
N GLY A 68 9.81 -4.31 3.92
CA GLY A 68 10.17 -4.61 2.55
C GLY A 68 11.07 -5.84 2.43
N THR A 69 10.94 -6.54 1.31
CA THR A 69 11.74 -7.72 0.96
C THR A 69 12.43 -7.53 -0.40
N GLN A 70 13.67 -7.98 -0.50
CA GLN A 70 14.47 -7.90 -1.73
C GLN A 70 14.38 -9.17 -2.60
N HIS A 71 13.73 -10.23 -2.11
CA HIS A 71 13.95 -11.59 -2.63
C HIS A 71 12.68 -12.39 -2.99
N SER A 72 11.49 -11.79 -3.00
CA SER A 72 10.27 -12.53 -3.34
C SER A 72 9.73 -12.12 -4.70
N PRO A 73 9.67 -13.04 -5.70
CA PRO A 73 8.74 -12.85 -6.80
C PRO A 73 7.34 -12.91 -6.18
N GLY A 74 6.66 -11.76 -6.16
CA GLY A 74 5.31 -11.67 -5.65
C GLY A 74 4.36 -12.61 -6.41
N GLU A 75 3.42 -13.22 -5.72
CA GLU A 75 2.32 -13.98 -6.32
C GLU A 75 1.02 -13.66 -5.57
N GLY A 76 -0.09 -13.65 -6.29
CA GLY A 76 -1.39 -13.44 -5.66
C GLY A 76 -2.42 -12.80 -6.58
N HIS A 77 -3.57 -12.50 -5.99
CA HIS A 77 -4.69 -11.84 -6.63
C HIS A 77 -5.13 -10.64 -5.80
N ILE A 78 -5.36 -9.52 -6.46
CA ILE A 78 -5.90 -8.30 -5.84
C ILE A 78 -7.28 -8.04 -6.42
N ASP A 79 -8.29 -7.97 -5.55
CA ASP A 79 -9.58 -7.38 -5.90
C ASP A 79 -9.45 -5.86 -5.86
N ALA A 80 -9.68 -5.21 -6.99
CA ALA A 80 -9.62 -3.75 -7.08
C ALA A 80 -10.79 -3.05 -6.38
N ALA A 81 -11.86 -3.77 -6.02
CA ALA A 81 -13.03 -3.20 -5.34
C ALA A 81 -13.63 -1.96 -6.04
N LEU A 82 -13.63 -1.95 -7.39
CA LEU A 82 -14.02 -0.83 -8.25
C LEU A 82 -13.18 0.47 -8.07
N ASP A 83 -12.02 0.36 -7.43
CA ASP A 83 -11.08 1.46 -7.22
C ASP A 83 -9.97 1.43 -8.28
N HIS A 84 -10.01 2.40 -9.19
CA HIS A 84 -9.04 2.48 -10.29
C HIS A 84 -7.60 2.66 -9.79
N ARG A 85 -7.38 3.30 -8.64
CA ARG A 85 -6.02 3.46 -8.09
C ARG A 85 -5.48 2.13 -7.57
N VAL A 86 -6.34 1.31 -6.97
CA VAL A 86 -5.95 -0.06 -6.56
C VAL A 86 -5.63 -0.91 -7.79
N ALA A 87 -6.47 -0.85 -8.83
CA ALA A 87 -6.22 -1.58 -10.08
C ALA A 87 -4.89 -1.18 -10.75
N LEU A 88 -4.60 0.12 -10.83
CA LEU A 88 -3.34 0.63 -11.39
C LEU A 88 -2.13 0.24 -10.53
N ALA A 89 -2.23 0.35 -9.21
CA ALA A 89 -1.15 -0.07 -8.32
C ALA A 89 -0.89 -1.58 -8.40
N ALA A 90 -1.94 -2.40 -8.51
CA ALA A 90 -1.82 -3.85 -8.72
C ALA A 90 -1.12 -4.18 -10.05
N ALA A 91 -1.39 -3.44 -11.12
CA ALA A 91 -0.68 -3.60 -12.39
C ALA A 91 0.81 -3.30 -12.27
N VAL A 92 1.21 -2.29 -11.47
CA VAL A 92 2.62 -2.01 -11.18
C VAL A 92 3.25 -3.08 -10.30
N ALA A 93 2.51 -3.59 -9.31
CA ALA A 93 2.97 -4.67 -8.44
C ALA A 93 3.26 -5.99 -9.19
N ALA A 94 2.67 -6.18 -10.38
CA ALA A 94 2.87 -7.35 -11.22
C ALA A 94 4.15 -7.32 -12.09
N VAL A 95 4.89 -6.21 -12.09
CA VAL A 95 6.17 -6.03 -12.82
C VAL A 95 7.34 -6.26 -11.89
#